data_AF-A0A4U6VZK7-F1
#
_entry.id   AF-A0A4U6VZK7-F1
#
_cell.length_a   1.000
_cell.length_b   1.000
_cell.length_c   1.000
_cell.angle_alpha   90.00
_cell.angle_beta   90.00
_cell.angle_gamma   90.00
#
_symmetry.space_group_name_H-M   'P 1'
#
loop_
_entity.id
_entity.type
_entity.pdbx_description
1 polymer ?
#
loop_
_entity_poly.entity_id
_entity_poly.type
_entity_poly.pdbx_seq_one_letter_code
_entity_poly.pdbx_strand_id
1 'polypeptide(L)'
;MDPSTKLVFDSPLLRVHDDGRVERFYGTETTPPGFDAVTGVTSKDVVVDGATGVFVRLYIPDHVLTAEHKKLPILVYFHGGGLVLHWAASPMYHRYLNSVASKAAVLAVSINYRLAPEHPLPAAYDDSWAALS
;
A
#
# COMPACT_ATOMS: atom_id res chain seq x y z
N MET A 1 -0.77 -21.96 -21.90
CA MET A 1 -0.67 -22.64 -20.59
C MET A 1 0.30 -23.78 -20.76
N ASP A 2 1.46 -23.73 -20.11
CA ASP A 2 2.31 -24.91 -20.02
C ASP A 2 1.60 -25.89 -19.05
N PRO A 3 1.17 -27.08 -19.52
CA PRO A 3 0.48 -28.06 -18.69
C PRO A 3 1.38 -28.71 -17.63
N SER A 4 2.67 -28.36 -17.55
CA SER A 4 3.65 -28.96 -16.63
C SER A 4 3.80 -28.24 -15.27
N THR A 5 3.35 -26.99 -15.14
CA THR A 5 3.49 -26.22 -13.89
C THR A 5 2.64 -26.83 -12.76
N LYS A 6 3.24 -27.12 -11.61
CA LYS A 6 2.57 -27.73 -10.45
C LYS A 6 2.22 -26.67 -9.41
N LEU A 7 1.06 -26.83 -8.77
CA LEU A 7 0.73 -26.05 -7.57
C LEU A 7 1.56 -26.55 -6.38
N VAL A 8 2.28 -25.64 -5.73
CA VAL A 8 3.00 -25.88 -4.47
C VAL A 8 2.25 -25.35 -3.25
N PHE A 9 1.33 -24.41 -3.46
CA PHE A 9 0.42 -23.91 -2.45
C PHE A 9 -0.93 -23.56 -3.09
N ASP A 10 -2.02 -23.96 -2.44
CA ASP A 10 -3.39 -23.66 -2.89
C ASP A 10 -4.25 -23.24 -1.70
N SER A 11 -4.89 -22.09 -1.82
CA SER A 11 -5.81 -21.55 -0.84
C SER A 11 -6.89 -20.72 -1.53
N PRO A 12 -8.01 -20.42 -0.85
CA PRO A 12 -9.01 -19.50 -1.40
C PRO A 12 -8.50 -18.07 -1.67
N LEU A 13 -7.35 -17.70 -1.10
CA LEU A 13 -6.79 -16.34 -1.19
C LEU A 13 -5.78 -16.21 -2.34
N LEU A 14 -4.92 -17.21 -2.50
CA LEU A 14 -3.88 -17.23 -3.52
C LEU A 14 -3.39 -18.65 -3.82
N ARG A 15 -2.79 -18.81 -5.00
CA ARG A 15 -2.06 -20.00 -5.45
C ARG A 15 -0.62 -19.67 -5.75
N VAL A 16 0.27 -20.61 -5.46
CA VAL A 16 1.69 -20.53 -5.79
C VAL A 16 2.05 -21.75 -6.62
N HIS A 17 2.76 -21.50 -7.71
CA HIS A 17 3.25 -22.49 -8.65
C HIS A 17 4.73 -22.79 -8.40
N ASP A 18 5.19 -23.98 -8.77
CA ASP A 18 6.60 -24.40 -8.63
C ASP A 18 7.58 -23.58 -9.47
N ASP A 19 7.09 -22.91 -10.52
CA ASP A 19 7.83 -21.96 -11.33
C ASP A 19 7.93 -20.54 -10.72
N GLY A 20 7.37 -20.33 -9.53
CA GLY A 20 7.36 -19.06 -8.81
C GLY A 20 6.21 -18.12 -9.16
N ARG A 21 5.32 -18.49 -10.11
CA ARG A 21 4.11 -17.69 -10.37
C ARG A 21 3.19 -17.67 -9.15
N VAL A 22 2.64 -16.49 -8.87
CA VAL A 22 1.65 -16.29 -7.81
C VAL A 22 0.37 -15.74 -8.41
N GLU A 23 -0.75 -16.42 -8.14
CA GLU A 23 -2.09 -15.95 -8.50
C GLU A 23 -2.79 -15.51 -7.21
N ARG A 24 -3.13 -14.22 -7.10
CA ARG A 24 -3.91 -13.69 -5.97
C ARG A 24 -5.37 -13.53 -6.41
N PHE A 25 -6.30 -14.09 -5.64
CA PHE A 25 -7.75 -14.02 -5.90
C PHE A 25 -8.46 -13.00 -5.02
N TYR A 26 -7.78 -12.49 -3.99
CA TYR A 26 -8.30 -11.51 -3.06
C TYR A 26 -7.37 -10.29 -2.98
N GLY A 27 -7.95 -9.11 -2.74
CA GLY A 27 -7.17 -7.89 -2.50
C GLY A 27 -6.37 -7.37 -3.70
N THR A 28 -6.71 -7.77 -4.92
CA THR A 28 -6.02 -7.36 -6.16
C THR A 28 -6.50 -6.02 -6.72
N GLU A 29 -7.67 -5.55 -6.29
CA GLU A 29 -8.20 -4.25 -6.70
C GLU A 29 -7.29 -3.10 -6.24
N THR A 30 -7.15 -2.11 -7.11
CA THR A 30 -6.42 -0.87 -6.84
C THR A 30 -7.28 0.33 -7.19
N THR A 31 -7.10 1.42 -6.45
CA THR A 31 -7.68 2.73 -6.78
C THR A 31 -6.58 3.73 -7.12
N PRO A 32 -6.74 4.59 -8.13
CA PRO A 32 -5.75 5.63 -8.42
C PRO A 32 -5.67 6.65 -7.28
N PRO A 33 -4.52 7.34 -7.12
CA PRO A 33 -4.47 8.50 -6.24
C PRO A 33 -5.23 9.67 -6.86
N GLY A 34 -5.64 10.63 -6.03
CA GLY A 34 -6.41 11.81 -6.47
C GLY A 34 -7.04 12.57 -5.33
N PHE A 35 -7.80 13.61 -5.69
CA PHE A 35 -8.59 14.41 -4.76
C PHE A 35 -9.93 13.74 -4.44
N ASP A 36 -10.21 13.57 -3.16
CA ASP A 36 -11.49 13.09 -2.64
C ASP A 36 -12.29 14.27 -2.08
N ALA A 37 -13.33 14.69 -2.82
CA ALA A 37 -14.18 15.80 -2.44
C ALA A 37 -14.99 15.56 -1.16
N VAL A 38 -15.21 14.30 -0.76
CA VAL A 38 -15.96 13.97 0.46
C VAL A 38 -15.12 14.23 1.70
N THR A 39 -13.83 13.89 1.64
CA THR A 39 -12.91 14.02 2.78
C THR A 39 -12.04 15.27 2.72
N GLY A 40 -11.98 15.94 1.56
CA GLY A 40 -11.10 17.08 1.32
C GLY A 40 -9.62 16.69 1.38
N VAL A 41 -9.30 15.45 0.99
CA VAL A 41 -7.95 14.88 1.02
C VAL A 41 -7.45 14.67 -0.41
N THR A 42 -6.24 15.14 -0.70
CA THR A 42 -5.50 14.81 -1.92
C THR A 42 -4.54 13.67 -1.63
N SER A 43 -4.55 12.64 -2.46
CA SER A 43 -3.59 11.55 -2.41
C SER A 43 -2.64 11.55 -3.61
N LYS A 44 -1.41 11.07 -3.40
CA LYS A 44 -0.35 11.00 -4.41
C LYS A 44 0.61 9.83 -4.14
N ASP A 45 1.04 9.14 -5.19
CA ASP A 45 2.08 8.12 -5.10
C ASP A 45 3.47 8.72 -5.32
N VAL A 46 4.45 8.26 -4.53
CA VAL A 46 5.87 8.66 -4.61
C VAL A 46 6.74 7.42 -4.47
N VAL A 47 7.58 7.15 -5.47
CA VAL A 47 8.58 6.07 -5.42
C VAL A 47 9.67 6.46 -4.41
N VAL A 48 9.92 5.60 -3.44
CA VAL A 48 10.96 5.80 -2.41
C VAL A 48 12.24 5.04 -2.73
N ASP A 49 12.12 3.91 -3.43
CA ASP A 49 13.27 3.14 -3.91
C ASP A 49 13.07 2.75 -5.37
N GLY A 50 13.89 3.33 -6.24
CA GLY A 50 13.85 3.07 -7.68
C GLY A 50 14.36 1.69 -8.07
N ALA A 51 15.18 1.03 -7.24
CA ALA A 51 15.70 -0.31 -7.53
C ALA A 51 14.66 -1.40 -7.28
N THR A 52 13.84 -1.25 -6.25
CA THR A 52 12.79 -2.20 -5.88
C THR A 52 11.41 -1.80 -6.38
N GLY A 53 11.22 -0.53 -6.76
CA GLY A 53 9.92 0.03 -7.13
C GLY A 53 8.99 0.29 -5.93
N VAL A 54 9.50 0.19 -4.71
CA VAL A 54 8.73 0.50 -3.49
C VAL A 54 8.31 1.96 -3.55
N PHE A 55 7.03 2.19 -3.26
CA PHE A 55 6.45 3.53 -3.24
C PHE A 55 5.59 3.71 -1.99
N VAL A 56 5.30 4.96 -1.69
CA VAL A 56 4.33 5.35 -0.67
C VAL A 56 3.18 6.11 -1.31
N ARG A 57 1.98 5.93 -0.78
CA ARG A 57 0.85 6.82 -1.04
C ARG A 57 0.70 7.82 0.08
N LEU A 58 0.87 9.09 -0.26
CA LEU A 58 0.64 10.22 0.63
C LEU A 58 -0.85 10.58 0.64
N TYR A 59 -1.35 11.00 1.80
CA TYR A 59 -2.69 11.52 2.00
C TYR A 59 -2.59 12.88 2.70
N ILE A 60 -2.99 13.93 2.01
CA ILE A 60 -2.77 15.32 2.38
C ILE A 60 -4.15 15.98 2.61
N PRO A 61 -4.51 16.32 3.86
CA PRO A 61 -5.80 16.96 4.15
C PRO A 61 -5.72 18.47 3.82
N ASP A 62 -5.90 18.82 2.55
CA ASP A 62 -5.72 20.17 2.02
C ASP A 62 -6.55 21.23 2.77
N HIS A 63 -7.76 20.86 3.19
CA HIS A 63 -8.65 21.74 3.95
C HIS A 63 -8.04 22.23 5.28
N VAL A 64 -7.13 21.46 5.89
CA VAL A 64 -6.45 21.84 7.15
C VAL A 64 -5.25 22.76 6.91
N LEU A 65 -4.59 22.63 5.75
CA LEU A 65 -3.34 23.34 5.45
C LEU A 65 -3.54 24.83 5.10
N THR A 66 -4.79 25.28 4.98
CA THR A 66 -5.15 26.67 4.63
C THR A 66 -5.02 27.67 5.79
N ALA A 67 -4.90 27.18 7.03
CA ALA A 67 -4.71 28.00 8.21
C ALA A 67 -3.24 27.98 8.68
N GLU A 68 -2.49 29.04 8.34
CA GLU A 68 -1.25 29.45 9.03
C GLU A 68 -0.02 28.50 8.96
N HIS A 69 0.20 27.77 7.87
CA HIS A 69 1.40 26.90 7.74
C HIS A 69 1.58 25.92 8.91
N LYS A 70 0.48 25.40 9.47
CA LYS A 70 0.55 24.37 10.52
C LYS A 70 1.23 23.11 9.99
N LYS A 71 2.30 22.71 10.67
CA LYS A 71 2.87 21.36 10.51
C LYS A 71 1.86 20.34 11.02
N LEU A 72 1.60 19.31 10.22
CA LEU A 72 0.75 18.19 10.62
C LEU A 72 1.61 17.09 11.26
N PRO A 73 1.10 16.35 12.25
CA PRO A 73 1.67 15.05 12.60
C PRO A 73 1.68 14.13 11.39
N ILE A 74 2.69 13.25 11.33
CA ILE A 74 2.82 12.25 10.27
C ILE A 74 2.37 10.90 10.84
N LEU A 75 1.43 10.25 10.15
CA LEU A 75 1.04 8.87 10.40
C LEU A 75 1.68 7.98 9.34
N VAL A 76 2.62 7.12 9.73
CA VAL A 76 3.13 6.08 8.84
C VAL A 76 2.29 4.82 9.00
N TYR A 77 1.79 4.30 7.89
CA TYR A 77 0.85 3.19 7.85
C TYR A 77 1.38 2.04 6.99
N PHE A 78 1.28 0.84 7.56
CA PHE A 78 1.56 -0.43 6.90
C PHE A 78 0.23 -1.16 6.70
N HIS A 79 -0.09 -1.50 5.46
CA HIS A 79 -1.35 -2.20 5.19
C HIS A 79 -1.33 -3.62 5.76
N GLY A 80 -2.52 -4.21 5.94
CA GLY A 80 -2.65 -5.61 6.34
C GLY A 80 -2.50 -6.57 5.15
N GLY A 81 -3.04 -7.79 5.30
CA GLY A 81 -2.99 -8.82 4.25
C GLY A 81 -1.96 -9.93 4.48
N GLY A 82 -1.47 -10.07 5.71
CA GLY A 82 -0.56 -11.16 6.08
C GLY A 82 0.78 -11.15 5.33
N LEU A 83 1.20 -9.98 4.82
CA LEU A 83 2.39 -9.80 3.97
C LEU A 83 2.31 -10.48 2.60
N VAL A 84 1.15 -11.03 2.24
CA VAL A 84 0.93 -11.78 0.99
C VAL A 84 -0.17 -11.19 0.12
N LEU A 85 -0.99 -10.28 0.65
CA LEU A 85 -2.13 -9.68 -0.05
C LEU A 85 -2.17 -8.16 0.15
N HIS A 86 -2.99 -7.52 -0.69
CA HIS A 86 -3.27 -6.08 -0.70
C HIS A 86 -2.07 -5.19 -1.03
N TRP A 87 -2.36 -3.91 -1.20
CA TRP A 87 -1.45 -2.87 -1.64
C TRP A 87 -1.78 -1.57 -0.90
N ALA A 88 -0.86 -0.61 -0.88
CA ALA A 88 -1.18 0.74 -0.41
C ALA A 88 -2.33 1.38 -1.22
N ALA A 89 -2.48 0.97 -2.48
CA ALA A 89 -3.54 1.40 -3.39
C ALA A 89 -4.85 0.60 -3.26
N SER A 90 -4.97 -0.37 -2.34
CA SER A 90 -6.22 -1.13 -2.20
C SER A 90 -7.38 -0.22 -1.78
N PRO A 91 -8.57 -0.32 -2.41
CA PRO A 91 -9.69 0.60 -2.15
C PRO A 91 -10.11 0.70 -0.69
N MET A 92 -10.05 -0.41 0.07
CA MET A 92 -10.40 -0.41 1.49
C MET A 92 -9.44 0.42 2.34
N TYR A 93 -8.12 0.28 2.13
CA TYR A 93 -7.12 1.05 2.87
C TYR A 93 -7.11 2.51 2.40
N HIS A 94 -7.36 2.76 1.11
CA HIS A 94 -7.48 4.12 0.61
C HIS A 94 -8.64 4.88 1.24
N ARG A 95 -9.85 4.30 1.27
CA ARG A 95 -11.00 4.94 1.95
C ARG A 95 -10.75 5.14 3.44
N TYR A 96 -10.12 4.17 4.09
CA TYR A 96 -9.75 4.26 5.49
C TYR A 96 -8.80 5.43 5.75
N LEU A 97 -7.73 5.55 4.96
CA LEU A 97 -6.72 6.60 5.14
C LEU A 97 -7.20 8.00 4.74
N ASN A 98 -8.08 8.15 3.73
CA ASN A 98 -8.78 9.42 3.48
C ASN A 98 -9.54 9.88 4.74
N SER A 99 -10.31 8.97 5.35
CA SER A 99 -11.08 9.24 6.57
C SER A 99 -10.18 9.61 7.75
N VAL A 100 -9.09 8.87 7.97
CA VAL A 100 -8.13 9.14 9.05
C VAL A 100 -7.40 10.46 8.85
N ALA A 101 -6.83 10.71 7.66
CA ALA A 101 -6.09 11.94 7.36
C ALA A 101 -6.97 13.17 7.57
N SER A 102 -8.22 13.13 7.10
CA SER A 102 -9.20 14.20 7.26
C SER A 102 -9.57 14.41 8.73
N LYS A 103 -10.03 13.37 9.43
CA LYS A 103 -10.59 13.51 10.79
C LYS A 103 -9.54 13.77 11.86
N ALA A 104 -8.35 13.19 11.71
CA ALA A 104 -7.26 13.33 12.68
C ALA A 104 -6.32 14.51 12.35
N ALA A 105 -6.52 15.19 11.21
CA ALA A 105 -5.64 16.25 10.73
C ALA A 105 -4.17 15.80 10.68
N VAL A 106 -3.91 14.67 10.02
CA VAL A 106 -2.57 14.09 9.85
C VAL A 106 -2.21 13.98 8.38
N LEU A 107 -0.92 14.10 8.08
CA LEU A 107 -0.39 13.62 6.80
C LEU A 107 -0.16 12.11 6.94
N ALA A 108 -0.93 11.30 6.22
CA ALA A 108 -0.74 9.85 6.25
C ALA A 108 0.18 9.38 5.11
N VAL A 109 1.08 8.47 5.43
CA VAL A 109 2.04 7.85 4.50
C VAL A 109 1.78 6.35 4.51
N SER A 110 1.15 5.84 3.46
CA SER A 110 0.86 4.41 3.31
C SER A 110 1.95 3.74 2.50
N ILE A 111 2.69 2.80 3.09
CA ILE A 111 3.83 2.15 2.45
C ILE A 111 3.35 0.95 1.63
N ASN A 112 3.77 0.88 0.36
CA ASN A 112 3.55 -0.26 -0.53
C ASN A 112 4.78 -1.17 -0.56
N TYR A 113 4.96 -1.95 0.50
CA TYR A 113 6.07 -2.89 0.63
C TYR A 113 5.88 -4.12 -0.30
N ARG A 114 6.97 -4.81 -0.61
CA ARG A 114 6.95 -6.03 -1.43
C ARG A 114 6.32 -7.20 -0.68
N LEU A 115 5.57 -8.02 -1.42
CA LEU A 115 4.82 -9.15 -0.86
C LEU A 115 5.56 -10.47 -1.00
N ALA A 116 5.33 -11.35 -0.03
CA ALA A 116 5.59 -12.77 -0.17
C ALA A 116 4.52 -13.43 -1.07
N PRO A 117 4.84 -14.58 -1.69
CA PRO A 117 6.12 -15.30 -1.65
C PRO A 117 7.19 -14.79 -2.63
N GLU A 118 6.89 -13.87 -3.54
CA GLU A 118 7.86 -13.34 -4.51
C GLU A 118 9.04 -12.65 -3.83
N HIS A 119 8.75 -12.00 -2.70
CA HIS A 119 9.74 -11.38 -1.82
C HIS A 119 9.48 -11.84 -0.38
N PRO A 120 10.06 -12.98 0.03
CA PRO A 120 9.94 -13.47 1.40
C PRO A 120 10.50 -12.46 2.41
N LEU A 121 10.11 -12.63 3.68
CA LEU A 121 10.76 -11.90 4.76
C LEU A 121 12.28 -12.11 4.72
N PRO A 122 13.09 -11.05 4.96
CA PRO A 122 12.72 -9.77 5.57
C PRO A 122 12.31 -8.64 4.61
N ALA A 123 12.06 -8.90 3.32
CA ALA A 123 11.88 -7.82 2.32
C ALA A 123 10.87 -6.74 2.71
N ALA A 124 9.70 -7.13 3.24
CA ALA A 124 8.68 -6.16 3.67
C ALA A 124 9.17 -5.25 4.82
N TYR A 125 10.03 -5.75 5.71
CA TYR A 125 10.65 -4.97 6.78
C TYR A 125 11.72 -4.02 6.24
N ASP A 126 12.54 -4.49 5.31
CA ASP A 126 13.57 -3.66 4.68
C ASP A 126 12.94 -2.51 3.90
N ASP A 127 11.86 -2.77 3.13
CA ASP A 127 11.11 -1.76 2.40
C ASP A 127 10.45 -0.74 3.34
N SER A 128 9.89 -1.25 4.44
CA SER A 128 9.27 -0.43 5.48
C SER A 128 10.28 0.47 6.17
N TRP A 129 11.48 -0.03 6.42
CA TRP A 129 12.57 0.71 7.00
C TRP A 129 13.11 1.77 6.03
N ALA A 130 13.30 1.42 4.76
CA ALA A 130 13.75 2.35 3.72
C ALA A 130 12.76 3.52 3.54
N ALA A 131 11.46 3.29 3.70
CA ALA A 131 10.46 4.36 3.66
C ALA A 131 10.45 5.27 4.91
N LEU A 132 11.06 4.83 6.02
CA LEU A 132 11.13 5.57 7.29
C LEU A 132 12.41 6.40 7.44
N SER A 133 13.50 6.01 6.77
CA SER A 133 14.84 6.60 6.89
C SER A 133 15.07 7.75 5.92
#